data_AF-A0A6J8ERK6-F1
#
_entry.id   AF-A0A6J8ERK6-F1
#
_cell.length_a   1.000
_cell.length_b   1.000
_cell.length_c   1.000
_cell.angle_alpha   90.00
_cell.angle_beta   90.00
_cell.angle_gamma   90.00
#
_symmetry.space_group_name_H-M   'P 1'
#
loop_
_entity.id
_entity.type
_entity.pdbx_description
1 polymer ?
#
loop_
_entity_poly.entity_id
_entity_poly.type
_entity_poly.pdbx_seq_one_letter_code
_entity_poly.pdbx_strand_id
1 'polypeptide(L)'
;MITIFLFLSETWLKENNLIVIDGFERISCVFRNKNIGTRNEGGIAVFCKSFLCNGIIAEKELNDGIILLKLDHNFFATDKDIFICFSYVPHERSNYYQLCDIDFHDIIESIVNNYSDKGIVMVCGDLNSRIGELSDFLLSDDLDKYVESVEHVVNPIISDRHSMDKTVNAFGRKLLQMCFNTGLVVANGRLCNDKDGNFTFCTAKGRSVMITTYSCPRANVD
;
A
#
# COMPACT_ATOMS: atom_id res chain seq x y z
N MET A 1 -2.63 8.66 20.96
CA MET A 1 -2.36 7.57 20.01
C MET A 1 -0.88 7.24 20.12
N ILE A 2 -0.51 6.01 20.46
CA ILE A 2 0.90 5.60 20.57
C ILE A 2 1.32 5.06 19.20
N THR A 3 2.31 5.69 18.57
CA THR A 3 2.89 5.20 17.31
C THR A 3 3.76 3.98 17.59
N ILE A 4 3.40 2.85 16.98
CA ILE A 4 4.07 1.56 17.19
C ILE A 4 4.87 1.07 15.97
N PHE A 5 4.54 1.54 14.78
CA PHE A 5 5.26 1.30 13.53
C PHE A 5 5.66 2.63 12.88
N LEU A 6 6.83 2.63 12.23
CA LEU A 6 7.28 3.71 11.36
C LEU A 6 7.61 3.11 10.00
N PHE A 7 6.89 3.58 8.99
CA PHE A 7 7.13 3.26 7.58
C PHE A 7 7.72 4.49 6.92
N LEU A 8 8.97 4.40 6.46
CA LEU A 8 9.70 5.51 5.88
C LEU A 8 9.96 5.24 4.40
N SER A 9 9.51 6.14 3.53
CA SER A 9 9.85 6.17 2.11
C SER A 9 10.82 7.32 1.80
N GLU A 10 11.51 7.23 0.67
CA GLU A 10 12.52 8.21 0.27
C GLU A 10 13.61 8.43 1.33
N THR A 11 14.12 7.33 1.89
CA THR A 11 15.10 7.39 2.98
C THR A 11 16.47 7.92 2.53
N TRP A 12 16.82 7.74 1.24
CA TRP A 12 18.08 8.16 0.61
C TRP A 12 19.32 7.62 1.32
N LEU A 13 19.17 6.49 2.02
CA LEU A 13 20.22 5.84 2.80
C LEU A 13 21.16 4.99 1.93
N LYS A 14 22.29 4.64 2.53
CA LYS A 14 23.25 3.66 2.04
C LYS A 14 23.41 2.56 3.08
N GLU A 15 23.99 1.44 2.68
CA GLU A 15 24.31 0.31 3.58
C GLU A 15 25.10 0.75 4.82
N ASN A 16 26.00 1.75 4.66
CA ASN A 16 26.81 2.29 5.76
C ASN A 16 26.13 3.38 6.59
N ASN A 17 24.95 3.87 6.17
CA ASN A 17 24.21 4.93 6.86
C ASN A 17 23.06 4.32 7.66
N LEU A 18 23.35 3.96 8.92
CA LEU A 18 22.34 3.45 9.83
C LEU A 18 21.50 4.60 10.40
N ILE A 19 20.20 4.59 10.15
CA ILE A 19 19.25 5.40 10.92
C ILE A 19 19.03 4.72 12.27
N VAL A 20 19.23 5.47 13.34
CA VAL A 20 18.82 5.09 14.70
C VAL A 20 17.69 6.02 15.12
N ILE A 21 16.55 5.44 15.47
CA ILE A 21 15.38 6.18 15.98
C ILE A 21 15.17 5.73 17.42
N ASP A 22 15.21 6.68 18.35
CA ASP A 22 15.13 6.34 19.76
C ASP A 22 13.81 5.62 20.09
N GLY A 23 13.95 4.50 20.82
CA GLY A 23 12.84 3.61 21.15
C GLY A 23 12.19 2.88 19.97
N PHE A 24 12.84 2.80 18.81
CA PHE A 24 12.39 2.00 17.66
C PHE A 24 13.53 1.11 17.14
N GLU A 25 13.19 -0.13 16.83
CA GLU A 25 14.10 -1.11 16.22
C GLU A 25 13.80 -1.25 14.73
N ARG A 26 14.86 -1.41 13.95
CA ARG A 26 14.77 -1.55 12.49
C ARG A 26 14.42 -2.99 12.14
N ILE A 27 13.29 -3.18 11.46
CA ILE A 27 12.85 -4.49 10.97
C ILE A 27 13.48 -4.78 9.60
N SER A 28 13.40 -3.82 8.69
CA SER A 28 13.88 -3.97 7.32
C SER A 28 14.28 -2.61 6.73
N CYS A 29 15.24 -2.62 5.83
CA CYS A 29 15.71 -1.42 5.13
C CYS A 29 16.23 -1.79 3.75
N VAL A 30 15.54 -1.32 2.74
CA VAL A 30 15.86 -1.56 1.34
C VAL A 30 16.42 -0.27 0.73
N PHE A 31 17.62 -0.37 0.19
CA PHE A 31 18.31 0.74 -0.47
C PHE A 31 18.04 0.72 -1.97
N ARG A 32 18.14 1.88 -2.62
CA ARG A 32 18.17 1.95 -4.08
C ARG A 32 19.57 1.66 -4.59
N ASN A 33 19.72 0.58 -5.34
CA ASN A 33 21.00 0.10 -5.85
C ASN A 33 21.46 0.86 -7.10
N LYS A 34 20.51 1.35 -7.92
CA LYS A 34 20.80 2.15 -9.12
C LYS A 34 20.54 3.63 -8.86
N ASN A 35 21.61 4.41 -8.73
CA ASN A 35 21.54 5.87 -8.75
C ASN A 35 21.61 6.37 -10.20
N ILE A 36 20.65 7.20 -10.60
CA ILE A 36 20.68 7.86 -11.93
C ILE A 36 21.36 9.23 -11.84
N GLY A 37 21.43 9.80 -10.63
CA GLY A 37 22.09 11.07 -10.35
C GLY A 37 23.31 10.95 -9.42
N THR A 38 23.85 12.12 -9.04
CA THR A 38 24.96 12.23 -8.08
C THR A 38 24.50 12.15 -6.62
N ARG A 39 23.19 12.28 -6.37
CA ARG A 39 22.57 12.18 -5.05
C ARG A 39 21.89 10.82 -4.89
N ASN A 40 21.86 10.32 -3.66
CA ASN A 40 21.04 9.17 -3.32
C ASN A 40 19.55 9.54 -3.49
N GLU A 41 18.76 8.56 -3.92
CA GLU A 41 17.34 8.73 -4.16
C GLU A 41 16.59 7.43 -3.82
N GLY A 42 15.31 7.53 -3.44
CA GLY A 42 14.47 6.38 -3.09
C GLY A 42 14.86 5.67 -1.79
N GLY A 43 14.63 4.35 -1.75
CA GLY A 43 14.81 3.53 -0.56
C GLY A 43 13.63 3.61 0.41
N ILE A 44 13.40 2.51 1.12
CA ILE A 44 12.35 2.36 2.12
C ILE A 44 12.88 1.67 3.37
N ALA A 45 12.33 2.00 4.53
CA ALA A 45 12.69 1.36 5.79
C ALA A 45 11.48 1.21 6.71
N VAL A 46 11.47 0.14 7.49
CA VAL A 46 10.45 -0.12 8.49
C VAL A 46 11.09 -0.26 9.87
N PHE A 47 10.50 0.43 10.84
CA PHE A 47 10.85 0.31 12.24
C PHE A 47 9.61 0.02 13.07
N CYS A 48 9.77 -0.64 14.21
CA CYS A 48 8.71 -0.82 15.19
C CYS A 48 9.24 -0.72 16.62
N LYS A 49 8.35 -0.68 17.60
CA LYS A 49 8.77 -0.76 19.01
C LYS A 49 9.43 -2.11 19.28
N SER A 50 10.52 -2.10 20.04
CA SER A 50 11.31 -3.30 20.39
C SER A 50 10.45 -4.45 20.92
N PHE A 51 9.48 -4.14 21.80
CA PHE A 51 8.57 -5.13 22.37
C PHE A 51 7.63 -5.81 21.34
N LEU A 52 7.57 -5.34 20.09
CA LEU A 52 6.80 -5.95 19.01
C LEU A 52 7.64 -6.77 18.04
N CYS A 53 8.97 -6.61 18.04
CA CYS A 53 9.86 -7.17 17.03
C CYS A 53 9.74 -8.69 16.90
N ASN A 54 9.54 -9.38 18.03
CA ASN A 54 9.41 -10.85 18.05
C ASN A 54 8.18 -11.38 17.31
N GLY A 55 7.17 -10.54 17.05
CA GLY A 55 5.98 -10.93 16.29
C GLY A 55 6.05 -10.57 14.80
N ILE A 56 7.14 -9.96 14.33
CA ILE A 56 7.23 -9.36 12.99
C ILE A 56 8.36 -10.00 12.20
N ILE A 57 8.06 -10.41 10.97
CA ILE A 57 9.03 -10.98 10.03
C ILE A 57 9.01 -10.18 8.73
N ALA A 58 10.17 -9.81 8.21
CA ALA A 58 10.30 -9.29 6.85
C ALA A 58 10.37 -10.49 5.88
N GLU A 59 9.25 -10.84 5.26
CA GLU A 59 9.11 -11.99 4.35
C GLU A 59 9.81 -11.75 3.02
N LYS A 60 9.73 -10.52 2.50
CA LYS A 60 10.32 -10.15 1.21
C LYS A 60 10.82 -8.71 1.22
N GLU A 61 11.93 -8.52 0.54
CA GLU A 61 12.50 -7.22 0.17
C GLU A 61 12.72 -7.25 -1.34
N LEU A 62 12.00 -6.42 -2.10
CA LEU A 62 11.96 -6.50 -3.56
C LEU A 62 12.18 -5.14 -4.21
N ASN A 63 12.93 -5.16 -5.32
CA ASN A 63 12.99 -4.10 -6.32
C ASN A 63 13.25 -2.69 -5.78
N ASP A 64 14.07 -2.59 -4.74
CA ASP A 64 14.50 -1.33 -4.14
C ASP A 64 13.35 -0.43 -3.62
N GLY A 65 12.15 -0.99 -3.44
CA GLY A 65 10.95 -0.21 -3.16
C GLY A 65 9.75 -0.98 -2.62
N ILE A 66 9.86 -2.28 -2.32
CA ILE A 66 8.78 -3.08 -1.71
C ILE A 66 9.34 -3.88 -0.52
N ILE A 67 8.69 -3.79 0.64
CA ILE A 67 8.90 -4.64 1.81
C ILE A 67 7.57 -5.34 2.13
N LEU A 68 7.58 -6.67 2.21
CA LEU A 68 6.46 -7.44 2.73
C LEU A 68 6.76 -7.87 4.16
N LEU A 69 5.94 -7.40 5.09
CA LEU A 69 5.99 -7.81 6.48
C LEU A 69 4.91 -8.84 6.76
N LYS A 70 5.20 -9.79 7.64
CA LYS A 70 4.25 -10.67 8.29
C LYS A 70 4.19 -10.31 9.77
N LEU A 71 2.98 -10.09 10.28
CA LEU A 71 2.67 -9.98 11.70
C LEU A 71 2.03 -11.31 12.13
N ASP A 72 2.66 -11.97 13.09
CA ASP A 72 2.22 -13.26 13.61
C ASP A 72 0.93 -13.15 14.44
N HIS A 73 -0.07 -13.93 14.06
CA HIS A 73 -1.38 -13.86 14.70
C HIS A 73 -1.39 -14.27 16.17
N ASN A 74 -0.53 -15.21 16.60
CA ASN A 74 -0.44 -15.60 18.00
C ASN A 74 0.18 -14.48 18.84
N PHE A 75 1.21 -13.82 18.31
CA PHE A 75 1.86 -12.70 18.98
C PHE A 75 0.94 -11.48 19.10
N PHE A 76 0.20 -11.15 18.04
CA PHE A 76 -0.68 -9.97 17.99
C PHE A 76 -2.13 -10.25 18.43
N ALA A 77 -2.44 -11.49 18.82
CA ALA A 77 -3.77 -11.93 19.23
C ALA A 77 -4.86 -11.62 18.19
N THR A 78 -4.58 -11.93 16.92
CA THR A 78 -5.51 -11.81 15.79
C THR A 78 -5.95 -13.18 15.30
N ASP A 79 -7.06 -13.25 14.56
CA ASP A 79 -7.57 -14.53 14.03
C ASP A 79 -6.70 -15.11 12.91
N LYS A 80 -6.01 -14.23 12.17
CA LYS A 80 -5.15 -14.57 11.03
C LYS A 80 -3.88 -13.74 11.06
N ASP A 81 -2.85 -14.25 10.39
CA ASP A 81 -1.64 -13.48 10.12
C ASP A 81 -2.00 -12.23 9.32
N ILE A 82 -1.28 -11.13 9.57
CA ILE A 82 -1.46 -9.88 8.82
C ILE A 82 -0.21 -9.64 7.98
N PHE A 83 -0.41 -9.47 6.68
CA PHE A 83 0.64 -9.16 5.72
C PHE A 83 0.56 -7.69 5.33
N ILE A 84 1.63 -6.93 5.56
CA ILE A 84 1.72 -5.51 5.21
C ILE A 84 2.75 -5.36 4.08
N CYS A 85 2.26 -5.06 2.88
CA CYS A 85 3.07 -4.69 1.74
C CYS A 85 3.32 -3.18 1.78
N PHE A 86 4.46 -2.77 2.34
CA PHE A 86 4.90 -1.38 2.32
C PHE A 86 5.70 -1.10 1.05
N SER A 87 5.27 -0.10 0.27
CA SER A 87 5.88 0.20 -1.02
C SER A 87 6.12 1.69 -1.25
N TYR A 88 7.22 2.00 -1.93
CA TYR A 88 7.49 3.27 -2.58
C TYR A 88 7.59 3.04 -4.08
N VAL A 89 6.58 3.49 -4.82
CA VAL A 89 6.57 3.45 -6.28
C VAL A 89 7.09 4.80 -6.80
N PRO A 90 8.23 4.83 -7.49
CA PRO A 90 8.79 6.05 -8.05
C PRO A 90 7.80 6.70 -9.03
N HIS A 91 7.61 8.01 -8.98
CA HIS A 91 6.67 8.73 -9.83
C HIS A 91 6.77 8.34 -11.33
N GLU A 92 5.64 8.29 -12.05
CA GLU A 92 5.52 7.81 -13.44
C GLU A 92 6.43 8.52 -14.46
N ARG A 93 6.88 9.74 -14.13
CA ARG A 93 7.78 10.57 -14.94
C ARG A 93 9.23 10.56 -14.47
N SER A 94 9.55 9.78 -13.44
CA SER A 94 10.92 9.68 -12.96
C SER A 94 11.77 8.91 -13.96
N ASN A 95 13.00 9.38 -14.20
CA ASN A 95 13.96 8.65 -15.04
C ASN A 95 14.19 7.23 -14.50
N TYR A 96 14.11 7.06 -13.17
CA TYR A 96 14.21 5.76 -12.53
C TYR A 96 13.12 4.81 -12.99
N TYR A 97 11.85 5.20 -12.91
CA TYR A 97 10.76 4.36 -13.36
C TYR A 97 10.88 4.00 -14.84
N GLN A 98 11.33 4.93 -15.68
CA GLN A 98 11.53 4.68 -17.12
C GLN A 98 12.65 3.68 -17.43
N LEU A 99 13.61 3.48 -16.52
CA LEU A 99 14.69 2.51 -16.67
C LEU A 99 14.40 1.18 -15.98
N CYS A 100 13.30 1.09 -15.22
CA CYS A 100 12.85 -0.15 -14.63
C CYS A 100 12.19 -1.03 -15.71
N ASP A 101 12.63 -2.27 -15.81
CA ASP A 101 12.00 -3.29 -16.67
C ASP A 101 10.92 -4.07 -15.90
N ILE A 102 10.30 -3.41 -14.93
CA ILE A 102 9.32 -4.00 -14.02
C ILE A 102 8.17 -3.03 -13.78
N ASP A 103 7.00 -3.60 -13.49
CA ASP A 103 5.86 -2.84 -13.00
C ASP A 103 5.66 -3.09 -11.51
N PHE A 104 5.73 -2.03 -10.70
CA PHE A 104 5.53 -2.16 -9.25
C PHE A 104 4.09 -2.57 -8.92
N HIS A 105 3.09 -2.11 -9.67
CA HIS A 105 1.69 -2.45 -9.42
C HIS A 105 1.44 -3.94 -9.67
N ASP A 106 2.01 -4.52 -10.72
CA ASP A 106 1.88 -5.96 -11.02
C ASP A 106 2.54 -6.82 -9.93
N ILE A 107 3.68 -6.38 -9.40
CA ILE A 107 4.38 -7.09 -8.31
C ILE A 107 3.58 -7.04 -7.01
N ILE A 108 3.01 -5.88 -6.69
CA ILE A 108 2.12 -5.72 -5.52
C ILE A 108 0.86 -6.59 -5.70
N GLU A 109 0.25 -6.59 -6.88
CA GLU A 109 -0.91 -7.44 -7.19
C GLU A 109 -0.57 -8.93 -6.99
N SER A 110 0.59 -9.37 -7.48
CA SER A 110 1.07 -10.74 -7.28
C SER A 110 1.26 -11.07 -5.80
N ILE A 111 1.81 -10.15 -4.99
CA ILE A 111 1.91 -10.32 -3.54
C ILE A 111 0.52 -10.51 -2.92
N VAL A 112 -0.44 -9.66 -3.27
CA VAL A 112 -1.80 -9.75 -2.71
C VAL A 112 -2.43 -11.09 -3.05
N ASN A 113 -2.36 -11.53 -4.31
CA ASN A 113 -2.91 -12.81 -4.75
C ASN A 113 -2.23 -14.02 -4.06
N ASN A 114 -0.92 -13.96 -3.83
CA ASN A 114 -0.15 -15.05 -3.22
C ASN A 114 -0.27 -15.18 -1.69
N TYR A 115 -0.86 -14.18 -1.02
CA TYR A 115 -0.93 -14.10 0.43
C TYR A 115 -2.35 -13.92 0.99
N SER A 116 -3.35 -13.65 0.14
CA SER A 116 -4.74 -13.47 0.58
C SER A 116 -5.37 -14.75 1.14
N ASP A 117 -4.85 -15.92 0.78
CA ASP A 117 -5.24 -17.22 1.33
C ASP A 117 -4.59 -17.51 2.69
N LYS A 118 -3.43 -16.89 2.97
CA LYS A 118 -2.64 -17.10 4.19
C LYS A 118 -3.01 -16.14 5.32
N GLY A 119 -3.63 -15.01 5.02
CA GLY A 119 -3.93 -13.98 6.02
C GLY A 119 -4.59 -12.75 5.44
N ILE A 120 -4.69 -11.70 6.26
CA ILE A 120 -5.20 -10.39 5.86
C ILE A 120 -4.07 -9.65 5.15
N VAL A 121 -4.30 -9.13 3.95
CA VAL A 121 -3.29 -8.37 3.20
C VAL A 121 -3.65 -6.89 3.18
N MET A 122 -2.66 -6.05 3.50
CA MET A 122 -2.72 -4.60 3.42
C MET A 122 -1.61 -4.10 2.52
N VAL A 123 -1.89 -3.05 1.74
CA VAL A 123 -0.86 -2.34 0.97
C VAL A 123 -0.81 -0.91 1.46
N CYS A 124 0.37 -0.38 1.73
CA CYS A 124 0.51 1.02 2.13
C CYS A 124 1.81 1.63 1.62
N GLY A 125 1.84 2.96 1.58
CA GLY A 125 3.03 3.73 1.31
C GLY A 125 2.79 4.79 0.23
N ASP A 126 3.88 5.26 -0.36
CA ASP A 126 3.80 6.23 -1.44
C ASP A 126 3.85 5.52 -2.79
N LEU A 127 2.66 5.20 -3.28
CA LEU A 127 2.47 4.55 -4.58
C LEU A 127 2.52 5.54 -5.75
N ASN A 128 2.65 6.86 -5.49
CA ASN A 128 2.51 7.92 -6.49
C ASN A 128 1.24 7.78 -7.37
N SER A 129 0.20 7.09 -6.85
CA SER A 129 -1.07 6.82 -7.52
C SER A 129 -2.11 7.85 -7.07
N ARG A 130 -2.59 8.66 -8.01
CA ARG A 130 -3.66 9.64 -7.77
C ARG A 130 -4.93 9.11 -8.41
N ILE A 131 -5.95 8.82 -7.60
CA ILE A 131 -7.21 8.17 -8.04
C ILE A 131 -8.42 9.10 -8.05
N GLY A 132 -8.25 10.37 -7.69
CA GLY A 132 -9.35 11.32 -7.63
C GLY A 132 -10.45 10.85 -6.66
N GLU A 133 -11.67 10.83 -7.18
CA GLU A 133 -12.87 10.26 -6.53
C GLU A 133 -13.38 9.00 -7.25
N LEU A 134 -12.56 8.38 -8.10
CA LEU A 134 -12.95 7.15 -8.76
C LEU A 134 -13.16 6.02 -7.73
N SER A 135 -14.14 5.16 -8.01
CA SER A 135 -14.41 3.95 -7.24
C SER A 135 -13.31 2.92 -7.46
N ASP A 136 -12.90 2.30 -6.37
CA ASP A 136 -11.91 1.22 -6.24
C ASP A 136 -12.56 -0.16 -6.12
N PHE A 137 -13.89 -0.24 -6.23
CA PHE A 137 -14.63 -1.50 -6.31
C PHE A 137 -15.73 -1.41 -7.37
N LEU A 138 -16.17 -2.57 -7.85
CA LEU A 138 -17.31 -2.70 -8.76
C LEU A 138 -18.54 -3.12 -7.96
N LEU A 139 -19.67 -2.46 -8.19
CA LEU A 139 -20.98 -2.86 -7.66
C LEU A 139 -21.63 -3.87 -8.62
N SER A 140 -22.39 -4.83 -8.08
CA SER A 140 -23.20 -5.78 -8.86
C SER A 140 -24.08 -5.06 -9.89
N ASP A 141 -24.71 -3.96 -9.48
CA ASP A 141 -25.66 -3.20 -10.29
C ASP A 141 -25.01 -2.55 -11.52
N ASP A 142 -23.68 -2.36 -11.49
CA ASP A 142 -22.92 -1.89 -12.65
C ASP A 142 -22.58 -3.04 -13.62
N LEU A 143 -22.50 -4.27 -13.11
CA LEU A 143 -22.23 -5.48 -13.90
C LEU A 143 -23.50 -6.02 -14.58
N ASP A 144 -24.66 -5.86 -13.95
CA ASP A 144 -25.97 -6.29 -14.47
C ASP A 144 -26.32 -5.65 -15.83
N LYS A 145 -25.69 -4.51 -16.16
CA LYS A 145 -25.80 -3.86 -17.48
C LYS A 145 -25.13 -4.65 -18.61
N TYR A 146 -24.24 -5.57 -18.27
CA TYR A 146 -23.38 -6.29 -19.21
C TYR A 146 -23.56 -7.82 -19.15
N VAL A 147 -24.23 -8.35 -18.12
CA VAL A 147 -24.42 -9.81 -17.94
C VAL A 147 -25.87 -10.09 -17.52
N GLU A 148 -26.57 -10.92 -18.30
CA GLU A 148 -28.01 -11.20 -18.11
C GLU A 148 -28.33 -12.12 -16.91
N SER A 149 -27.32 -12.78 -16.32
CA SER A 149 -27.53 -13.72 -15.21
C SER A 149 -26.22 -14.00 -14.47
N VAL A 150 -25.96 -13.24 -13.42
CA VAL A 150 -25.05 -13.67 -12.35
C VAL A 150 -25.89 -13.87 -11.10
N GLU A 151 -25.57 -14.88 -10.30
CA GLU A 151 -26.11 -14.96 -8.93
C GLU A 151 -25.92 -13.60 -8.26
N HIS A 152 -26.96 -13.08 -7.60
CA HIS A 152 -26.89 -11.78 -6.93
C HIS A 152 -25.79 -11.83 -5.86
N VAL A 153 -24.60 -11.36 -6.24
CA VAL A 153 -23.49 -11.16 -5.33
C VAL A 153 -23.88 -9.98 -4.46
N VAL A 154 -24.06 -10.23 -3.16
CA VAL A 154 -24.33 -9.16 -2.20
C VAL A 154 -23.16 -8.19 -2.23
N ASN A 155 -23.45 -6.92 -2.55
CA ASN A 155 -22.44 -5.88 -2.55
C ASN A 155 -21.80 -5.76 -1.16
N PRO A 156 -20.47 -5.63 -1.08
CA PRO A 156 -19.80 -5.39 0.18
C PRO A 156 -20.28 -4.06 0.77
N ILE A 157 -20.56 -4.05 2.08
CA ILE A 157 -20.90 -2.81 2.80
C ILE A 157 -19.59 -2.03 3.00
N ILE A 158 -19.30 -1.13 2.06
CA ILE A 158 -18.12 -0.27 2.08
C ILE A 158 -18.59 1.18 2.27
N SER A 159 -17.95 1.92 3.17
CA SER A 159 -18.24 3.34 3.35
C SER A 159 -17.85 4.16 2.12
N ASP A 160 -18.58 5.25 1.88
CA ASP A 160 -18.24 6.21 0.83
C ASP A 160 -16.83 6.77 1.04
N ARG A 161 -16.15 7.03 -0.09
CA ARG A 161 -14.81 7.61 -0.09
C ARG A 161 -14.86 9.05 -0.55
N HIS A 162 -14.21 9.93 0.22
CA HIS A 162 -13.94 11.30 -0.18
C HIS A 162 -12.45 11.52 -0.48
N SER A 163 -12.14 12.52 -1.30
CA SER A 163 -10.76 12.95 -1.52
C SER A 163 -10.68 14.41 -1.88
N MET A 164 -9.79 15.15 -1.23
CA MET A 164 -9.42 16.50 -1.64
C MET A 164 -8.57 16.51 -2.92
N ASP A 165 -7.84 15.43 -3.19
CA ASP A 165 -7.14 15.25 -4.45
C ASP A 165 -8.10 14.71 -5.50
N LYS A 166 -8.49 15.55 -6.47
CA LYS A 166 -9.39 15.18 -7.57
C LYS A 166 -8.66 14.67 -8.82
N THR A 167 -7.32 14.64 -8.80
CA THR A 167 -6.55 14.27 -9.99
C THR A 167 -6.49 12.76 -10.15
N VAL A 168 -6.55 12.31 -11.41
CA VAL A 168 -6.31 10.91 -11.80
C VAL A 168 -5.07 10.86 -12.69
N ASN A 169 -4.07 10.05 -12.33
CA ASN A 169 -2.90 9.77 -13.17
C ASN A 169 -2.87 8.31 -13.67
N ALA A 170 -1.87 7.93 -14.48
CA ALA A 170 -1.80 6.59 -15.05
C ALA A 170 -1.61 5.53 -13.96
N PHE A 171 -0.79 5.81 -12.96
CA PHE A 171 -0.61 4.94 -11.79
C PHE A 171 -1.84 4.82 -10.91
N GLY A 172 -2.67 5.85 -10.86
CA GLY A 172 -3.99 5.80 -10.24
C GLY A 172 -4.89 4.76 -10.92
N ARG A 173 -4.90 4.73 -12.25
CA ARG A 173 -5.66 3.72 -13.00
C ARG A 173 -5.14 2.30 -12.77
N LYS A 174 -3.81 2.10 -12.69
CA LYS A 174 -3.22 0.81 -12.34
C LYS A 174 -3.60 0.37 -10.92
N LEU A 175 -3.56 1.28 -9.95
CA LEU A 175 -4.02 1.01 -8.59
C LEU A 175 -5.49 0.59 -8.56
N LEU A 176 -6.38 1.28 -9.28
CA LEU A 176 -7.79 0.90 -9.37
C LEU A 176 -7.98 -0.47 -10.01
N GLN A 177 -7.25 -0.77 -11.08
CA GLN A 177 -7.27 -2.10 -11.71
C GLN A 177 -6.84 -3.20 -10.73
N MET A 178 -5.76 -2.97 -9.98
CA MET A 178 -5.31 -3.89 -8.93
C MET A 178 -6.38 -4.07 -7.86
N CYS A 179 -7.05 -3.00 -7.41
CA CYS A 179 -8.17 -3.08 -6.48
C CYS A 179 -9.30 -3.96 -7.02
N PHE A 180 -9.70 -3.80 -8.29
CA PHE A 180 -10.71 -4.64 -8.93
C PHE A 180 -10.29 -6.11 -9.02
N ASN A 181 -9.04 -6.38 -9.38
CA ASN A 181 -8.52 -7.75 -9.52
C ASN A 181 -8.43 -8.47 -8.17
N THR A 182 -8.03 -7.75 -7.12
CA THR A 182 -7.70 -8.34 -5.82
C THR A 182 -8.85 -8.28 -4.81
N GLY A 183 -9.78 -7.33 -4.97
CA GLY A 183 -10.78 -6.99 -3.95
C GLY A 183 -10.25 -6.12 -2.82
N LEU A 184 -9.05 -5.52 -2.98
CA LEU A 184 -8.55 -4.49 -2.08
C LEU A 184 -9.38 -3.22 -2.21
N VAL A 185 -9.62 -2.55 -1.10
CA VAL A 185 -10.28 -1.25 -1.04
C VAL A 185 -9.38 -0.20 -0.40
N VAL A 186 -9.48 1.04 -0.86
CA VAL A 186 -8.70 2.20 -0.41
C VAL A 186 -9.24 2.71 0.92
N ALA A 187 -8.37 2.87 1.91
CA ALA A 187 -8.75 3.32 3.24
C ALA A 187 -8.87 4.85 3.36
N ASN A 188 -8.02 5.58 2.65
CA ASN A 188 -8.01 7.04 2.65
C ASN A 188 -9.38 7.58 2.24
N GLY A 189 -9.90 8.56 2.98
CA GLY A 189 -11.23 9.12 2.72
C GLY A 189 -12.41 8.30 3.26
N ARG A 190 -12.17 7.13 3.90
CA ARG A 190 -13.23 6.27 4.47
C ARG A 190 -13.16 6.15 5.99
N LEU A 191 -11.96 6.22 6.55
CA LEU A 191 -11.74 6.00 7.99
C LEU A 191 -12.25 7.19 8.81
N CYS A 192 -12.70 6.91 10.05
CA CYS A 192 -13.44 7.84 10.90
C CYS A 192 -12.75 9.20 11.14
N ASN A 193 -11.42 9.26 11.06
CA ASN A 193 -10.61 10.47 11.26
C ASN A 193 -10.17 11.15 9.94
N ASP A 194 -10.56 10.62 8.78
CA ASP A 194 -10.19 11.12 7.44
C ASP A 194 -11.43 11.23 6.53
N LYS A 195 -12.56 11.66 7.08
CA LYS A 195 -13.83 11.76 6.34
C LYS A 195 -13.78 12.73 5.16
N ASP A 196 -12.90 13.73 5.21
CA ASP A 196 -12.72 14.71 4.13
C ASP A 196 -11.71 14.24 3.07
N GLY A 197 -11.00 13.12 3.30
CA GLY A 197 -9.94 12.61 2.42
C GLY A 197 -8.80 13.61 2.24
N ASN A 198 -8.20 13.99 3.36
CA ASN A 198 -7.18 15.04 3.42
C ASN A 198 -5.92 14.65 2.65
N PHE A 199 -5.18 15.67 2.17
CA PHE A 199 -3.85 15.45 1.60
C PHE A 199 -2.90 14.87 2.65
N THR A 200 -2.18 13.81 2.30
CA THR A 200 -1.15 13.20 3.15
C THR A 200 0.27 13.53 2.70
N PHE A 201 0.41 14.28 1.59
CA PHE A 201 1.65 14.89 1.12
C PHE A 201 1.41 16.35 0.69
N CYS A 202 2.25 17.27 1.16
CA CYS A 202 2.16 18.69 0.85
C CYS A 202 3.54 19.29 0.56
N THR A 203 3.67 20.01 -0.56
CA THR A 203 4.85 20.81 -0.90
C THR A 203 4.45 22.19 -1.41
N ALA A 204 5.42 23.10 -1.57
CA ALA A 204 5.20 24.38 -2.25
C ALA A 204 4.74 24.22 -3.72
N LYS A 205 4.95 23.03 -4.32
CA LYS A 205 4.66 22.75 -5.75
C LYS A 205 3.40 21.92 -5.97
N GLY A 206 2.75 21.41 -4.91
CA GLY A 206 1.57 20.56 -5.04
C GLY A 206 1.30 19.72 -3.80
N ARG A 207 0.15 19.04 -3.80
CA ARG A 207 -0.34 18.18 -2.71
C ARG A 207 -0.92 16.89 -3.30
N SER A 208 -0.78 15.77 -2.59
CA SER A 208 -1.30 14.47 -3.00
C SER A 208 -1.66 13.60 -1.78
N VAL A 209 -2.22 12.42 -2.04
CA VAL A 209 -2.56 11.42 -1.03
C VAL A 209 -1.66 10.19 -1.23
N MET A 210 -0.80 9.90 -0.26
CA MET A 210 -0.21 8.57 -0.02
C MET A 210 -1.31 7.57 0.31
N ILE A 211 -1.27 6.43 -0.36
CA ILE A 211 -2.37 5.45 -0.41
C ILE A 211 -2.13 4.35 0.62
N THR A 212 -3.19 4.03 1.34
CA THR A 212 -3.33 2.83 2.15
C THR A 212 -4.55 2.07 1.66
N THR A 213 -4.42 0.77 1.43
CA THR A 213 -5.51 -0.15 1.09
C THR A 213 -5.56 -1.32 2.07
N TYR A 214 -6.73 -1.93 2.20
CA TYR A 214 -6.93 -3.16 2.96
C TYR A 214 -7.85 -4.11 2.19
N SER A 215 -7.72 -5.41 2.44
CA SER A 215 -8.66 -6.40 1.92
C SER A 215 -10.03 -6.18 2.53
N CYS A 216 -11.06 -5.97 1.71
CA CYS A 216 -12.43 -6.12 2.16
C CYS A 216 -12.64 -7.61 2.48
N PRO A 217 -13.18 -7.99 3.65
CA PRO A 217 -13.66 -9.36 3.82
C PRO A 217 -14.69 -9.60 2.73
N ARG A 218 -14.36 -10.44 1.73
CA ARG A 218 -15.40 -11.03 0.90
C ARG A 218 -16.30 -11.76 1.88
N ALA A 219 -17.60 -11.49 1.84
CA ALA A 219 -18.55 -12.36 2.53
C ALA A 219 -18.23 -13.78 2.06
N ASN A 220 -17.71 -14.61 2.97
CA ASN A 220 -17.62 -16.03 2.69
C ASN A 220 -19.06 -16.46 2.44
N VAL A 221 -19.34 -16.79 1.19
CA VAL A 221 -20.54 -17.54 0.87
C VAL A 221 -20.18 -18.96 1.27
N ASP A 222 -20.69 -19.36 2.44
CA ASP A 222 -20.64 -20.76 2.90
C ASP A 222 -21.32 -21.70 1.90
#